data_AF-A0A5A9F4X2-F1
#
_entry.id   AF-A0A5A9F4X2-F1
#
_cell.length_a   1.000
_cell.length_b   1.000
_cell.length_c   1.000
_cell.angle_alpha   90.00
_cell.angle_beta   90.00
_cell.angle_gamma   90.00
#
_symmetry.space_group_name_H-M   'P 1'
#
loop_
_entity.id
_entity.type
_entity.pdbx_description
1 polymer ?
#
loop_
_entity_poly.entity_id
_entity_poly.type
_entity_poly.pdbx_seq_one_letter_code
_entity_poly.pdbx_strand_id
1 'polypeptide(L)'
;MSNLHPFPASPAPSPGLPLPFDPAMAPALRSRMLREALPDPLRQLLDRGQIGRHSRFTEDGFADVVEDWTPPAGVTPRHAALARRALAEIDDGILAPASANHLLGRVLALLSHFPSKATTPEVEQLLAMDWADDLGEFPAWAIDQAAKVWRRTRKWRPSIAEIRALCEEACAAERALAERLRAIAIAGERTAETGGGAAVRPVLTSAIRRMR
;
A
#
# COMPACT_ATOMS: atom_id res chain seq x y z
N MET A 1 3.63 28.17 48.58
CA MET A 1 2.99 27.26 47.60
C MET A 1 2.56 28.15 46.44
N SER A 2 3.11 28.07 45.23
CA SER A 2 3.27 26.87 44.41
C SER A 2 4.40 27.07 43.38
N ASN A 3 5.30 26.08 43.28
CA ASN A 3 6.22 25.94 42.17
C ASN A 3 5.48 25.21 41.03
N LEU A 4 5.26 25.89 39.90
CA LEU A 4 4.80 25.24 38.67
C LEU A 4 6.00 25.10 37.74
N HIS A 5 6.54 23.90 37.64
CA HIS A 5 7.49 23.54 36.59
C HIS A 5 6.74 23.44 35.26
N PRO A 6 7.24 24.03 34.16
CA PRO A 6 6.69 23.79 32.83
C PRO A 6 7.01 22.35 32.40
N PHE A 7 5.99 21.63 31.94
CA PHE A 7 6.15 20.32 31.29
C PHE A 7 6.96 20.47 29.99
N PRO A 8 7.88 19.55 29.67
CA PRO A 8 8.53 19.54 28.37
C PRO A 8 7.49 19.25 27.29
N ALA A 9 7.31 20.20 26.37
CA ALA A 9 6.50 19.99 25.17
C ALA A 9 7.06 18.80 24.38
N SER A 10 6.20 17.83 24.08
CA SER A 10 6.55 16.77 23.13
C SER A 10 6.91 17.42 21.80
N PRO A 11 8.03 17.02 21.15
CA PRO A 11 8.37 17.57 19.84
C PRO A 11 7.26 17.20 18.86
N ALA A 12 6.66 18.23 18.25
CA ALA A 12 5.75 18.03 17.13
C ALA A 12 6.50 17.26 16.03
N PRO A 13 5.86 16.26 15.37
CA PRO A 13 6.49 15.57 14.27
C PRO A 13 6.86 16.60 13.21
N SER A 14 8.15 16.72 12.89
CA SER A 14 8.61 17.59 11.81
C SER A 14 7.82 17.21 10.55
N PRO A 15 7.09 18.13 9.91
CA PRO A 15 6.37 17.81 8.68
C PRO A 15 7.40 17.35 7.66
N GLY A 16 7.28 16.09 7.23
CA GLY A 16 8.03 15.63 6.06
C GLY A 16 7.57 16.51 4.90
N LEU A 17 8.49 16.98 4.07
CA LEU A 17 8.08 17.55 2.79
C LEU A 17 7.22 16.50 2.08
N PRO A 18 6.05 16.87 1.52
CA PRO A 18 5.16 15.90 0.88
C PRO A 18 5.94 15.13 -0.19
N LEU A 19 5.71 13.81 -0.26
CA LEU A 19 6.36 12.96 -1.25
C LEU A 19 6.08 13.51 -2.66
N PRO A 20 7.10 13.61 -3.53
CA PRO A 20 6.93 14.14 -4.87
C PRO A 20 6.14 13.14 -5.71
N PHE A 21 4.83 13.40 -5.87
CA PHE A 21 3.92 12.55 -6.62
C PHE A 21 3.14 13.36 -7.65
N ASP A 22 3.25 12.95 -8.92
CA ASP A 22 2.42 13.46 -10.01
C ASP A 22 1.78 12.25 -10.73
N PRO A 23 0.45 12.08 -10.66
CA PRO A 23 -0.24 10.95 -11.29
C PRO A 23 -0.16 10.96 -12.82
N ALA A 24 0.14 12.11 -13.44
CA ALA A 24 0.29 12.21 -14.89
C ALA A 24 1.62 11.64 -15.40
N MET A 25 2.61 11.43 -14.53
CA MET A 25 3.89 10.83 -14.90
C MET A 25 3.74 9.34 -15.23
N ALA A 26 4.67 8.85 -16.06
CA ALA A 26 4.78 7.42 -16.36
C ALA A 26 5.02 6.61 -15.07
N PRO A 27 4.40 5.42 -14.91
CA PRO A 27 4.49 4.64 -13.68
C PRO A 27 5.92 4.37 -13.20
N ALA A 28 6.84 4.04 -14.12
CA ALA A 28 8.24 3.80 -13.79
C ALA A 28 8.94 5.04 -13.22
N LEU A 29 8.60 6.24 -13.75
CA LEU A 29 9.17 7.50 -13.26
C LEU A 29 8.62 7.86 -11.87
N ARG A 30 7.30 7.71 -11.66
CA ARG A 30 6.68 7.93 -10.33
C ARG A 30 7.29 7.03 -9.27
N SER A 31 7.38 5.73 -9.57
CA SER A 31 7.95 4.74 -8.65
C SER A 31 9.40 5.08 -8.30
N ARG A 32 10.20 5.49 -9.28
CA ARG A 32 11.57 5.95 -9.06
C ARG A 32 11.61 7.18 -8.14
N MET A 33 10.81 8.21 -8.42
CA MET A 33 10.77 9.44 -7.62
C MET A 33 10.33 9.20 -6.18
N LEU A 34 9.30 8.39 -5.96
CA LEU A 34 8.87 8.00 -4.62
C LEU A 34 9.99 7.28 -3.86
N ARG A 35 10.68 6.36 -4.53
CA ARG A 35 11.81 5.64 -3.94
C ARG A 35 12.98 6.57 -3.62
N GLU A 36 13.29 7.51 -4.50
CA GLU A 36 14.35 8.51 -4.32
C GLU A 36 14.01 9.49 -3.20
N ALA A 37 12.73 9.75 -2.91
CA ALA A 37 12.32 10.59 -1.79
C ALA A 37 12.50 9.92 -0.41
N LEU A 38 12.67 8.59 -0.36
CA LEU A 38 12.85 7.87 0.90
C LEU A 38 14.23 8.14 1.52
N PRO A 39 14.32 8.14 2.88
CA PRO A 39 15.59 8.16 3.59
C PRO A 39 16.55 7.04 3.15
N ASP A 40 17.84 7.33 3.10
CA ASP A 40 18.90 6.39 2.71
C ASP A 40 18.81 4.99 3.35
N PRO A 41 18.57 4.87 4.68
CA PRO A 41 18.47 3.55 5.30
C PRO A 41 17.35 2.69 4.70
N LEU A 42 16.22 3.30 4.32
CA LEU A 42 15.11 2.57 3.70
C LEU A 42 15.42 2.19 2.26
N ARG A 43 16.04 3.09 1.48
CA ARG A 43 16.46 2.80 0.10
C ARG A 43 17.38 1.59 0.04
N GLN A 44 18.39 1.55 0.91
CA GLN A 44 19.34 0.44 1.01
C GLN A 44 18.66 -0.89 1.40
N LEU A 45 17.68 -0.86 2.31
CA LEU A 45 16.92 -2.06 2.66
C LEU A 45 16.07 -2.56 1.50
N LEU A 46 15.40 -1.65 0.79
CA LEU A 46 14.61 -1.97 -0.40
C LEU A 46 15.46 -2.60 -1.50
N ASP A 47 16.71 -2.13 -1.68
CA ASP A 47 17.66 -2.68 -2.66
C ASP A 47 18.19 -4.06 -2.28
N ARG A 48 18.32 -4.34 -0.97
CA ARG A 48 18.91 -5.58 -0.45
C ARG A 48 17.88 -6.66 -0.14
N GLY A 49 16.59 -6.35 -0.20
CA GLY A 49 15.55 -7.34 0.02
C GLY A 49 15.53 -8.41 -1.07
N GLN A 50 14.95 -9.55 -0.73
CA GLN A 50 14.93 -10.73 -1.58
C GLN A 50 13.55 -10.89 -2.21
N ILE A 51 13.52 -11.23 -3.50
CA ILE A 51 12.28 -11.57 -4.20
C ILE A 51 12.20 -13.09 -4.25
N GLY A 52 11.23 -13.65 -3.54
CA GLY A 52 10.82 -15.05 -3.66
C GLY A 52 9.74 -15.19 -4.72
N ARG A 53 9.71 -16.33 -5.41
CA ARG A 53 8.64 -16.70 -6.34
C ARG A 53 8.07 -18.04 -5.94
N HIS A 54 6.76 -18.12 -5.79
CA HIS A 54 6.08 -19.39 -5.52
C HIS A 54 4.74 -19.48 -6.26
N SER A 55 4.34 -20.71 -6.59
CA SER A 55 3.07 -20.97 -7.22
C SER A 55 1.96 -20.90 -6.18
N ARG A 56 0.97 -20.03 -6.42
CA ARG A 56 -0.25 -19.94 -5.63
C ARG A 56 -1.30 -20.89 -6.22
N PHE A 57 -1.84 -21.74 -5.36
CA PHE A 57 -2.94 -22.64 -5.66
C PHE A 57 -4.19 -22.19 -4.90
N THR A 58 -5.34 -22.23 -5.56
CA THR A 58 -6.67 -22.01 -4.99
C THR A 58 -7.45 -23.33 -4.99
N GLU A 59 -8.70 -23.31 -4.50
CA GLU A 59 -9.60 -24.47 -4.54
C GLU A 59 -9.83 -24.98 -5.98
N ASP A 60 -9.73 -24.10 -6.97
CA ASP A 60 -9.87 -24.42 -8.40
C ASP A 60 -8.55 -24.88 -9.07
N GLY A 61 -7.47 -25.06 -8.31
CA GLY A 61 -6.17 -25.50 -8.82
C GLY A 61 -5.12 -24.39 -8.91
N PHE A 62 -4.25 -24.45 -9.93
CA PHE A 62 -3.21 -23.42 -10.10
C PHE A 62 -3.84 -22.07 -10.44
N ALA A 63 -3.55 -21.06 -9.62
CA ALA A 63 -4.07 -19.71 -9.81
C ALA A 63 -3.05 -18.82 -10.52
N ASP A 64 -1.84 -18.66 -9.95
CA ASP A 64 -0.78 -17.85 -10.56
C ASP A 64 0.59 -18.08 -9.88
N VAL A 65 1.66 -17.47 -10.40
CA VAL A 65 2.95 -17.31 -9.71
C VAL A 65 2.97 -15.97 -8.99
N VAL A 66 3.18 -15.99 -7.67
CA VAL A 66 3.27 -14.78 -6.84
C VAL A 66 4.73 -14.45 -6.55
N GLU A 67 5.07 -13.17 -6.68
CA GLU A 67 6.34 -12.63 -6.24
C GLU A 67 6.18 -11.98 -4.87
N ASP A 68 6.87 -12.53 -3.87
CA ASP A 68 6.91 -11.94 -2.53
C ASP A 68 8.27 -11.26 -2.31
N TRP A 69 8.24 -10.03 -1.80
CA TRP A 69 9.45 -9.36 -1.36
C TRP A 69 9.60 -9.50 0.15
N THR A 70 10.76 -9.96 0.60
CA THR A 70 11.09 -10.06 2.03
C THR A 70 12.27 -9.15 2.38
N PRO A 71 12.21 -8.43 3.52
CA PRO A 71 13.30 -7.55 3.93
C PRO A 71 14.56 -8.35 4.26
N PRO A 72 15.76 -7.77 4.07
CA PRO A 72 17.01 -8.45 4.42
C PRO A 72 17.14 -8.63 5.93
N ALA A 73 18.06 -9.49 6.37
CA ALA A 73 18.44 -9.55 7.78
C ALA A 73 19.00 -8.20 8.27
N GLY A 74 18.87 -7.93 9.58
CA GLY A 74 19.39 -6.70 10.18
C GLY A 74 18.46 -5.49 10.09
N VAL A 75 17.17 -5.69 9.79
CA VAL A 75 16.16 -4.65 10.04
C VAL A 75 16.14 -4.32 11.53
N THR A 76 16.11 -3.03 11.87
CA THR A 76 16.18 -2.56 13.25
C THR A 76 14.87 -1.85 13.63
N PRO A 77 14.61 -1.62 14.93
CA PRO A 77 13.45 -0.83 15.36
C PRO A 77 13.45 0.60 14.77
N ARG A 78 14.64 1.18 14.53
CA ARG A 78 14.77 2.48 13.85
C ARG A 78 14.32 2.40 12.39
N HIS A 79 14.67 1.33 11.67
CA HIS A 79 14.18 1.10 10.31
C HIS A 79 12.65 0.99 10.28
N ALA A 80 12.06 0.29 11.26
CA ALA A 80 10.60 0.19 11.35
C ALA A 80 9.93 1.55 11.57
N ALA A 81 10.46 2.39 12.46
CA ALA A 81 9.93 3.73 12.69
C ALA A 81 9.98 4.61 11.43
N LEU A 82 11.08 4.56 10.67
CA LEU A 82 11.20 5.27 9.39
C LEU A 82 10.19 4.73 8.36
N ALA A 83 10.07 3.40 8.25
CA ALA A 83 9.18 2.75 7.29
C ALA A 83 7.71 3.09 7.56
N ARG A 84 7.26 3.07 8.82
CA ARG A 84 5.89 3.46 9.19
C ARG A 84 5.57 4.91 8.82
N ARG A 85 6.51 5.82 9.02
CA ARG A 85 6.32 7.23 8.65
C ARG A 85 6.16 7.39 7.14
N ALA A 86 7.07 6.80 6.36
CA ALA A 86 6.99 6.86 4.91
C ALA A 86 5.73 6.17 4.37
N LEU A 87 5.33 5.05 4.99
CA LEU A 87 4.12 4.34 4.65
C LEU A 87 2.88 5.20 4.89
N ALA A 88 2.78 5.88 6.04
CA ALA A 88 1.65 6.77 6.32
C ALA A 88 1.55 7.90 5.27
N GLU A 89 2.67 8.48 4.86
CA GLU A 89 2.68 9.51 3.80
C GLU A 89 2.19 8.96 2.45
N ILE A 90 2.50 7.71 2.11
CA ILE A 90 2.01 7.05 0.88
C ILE A 90 0.54 6.68 1.00
N ASP A 91 0.15 6.02 2.10
CA ASP A 91 -1.23 5.52 2.30
C ASP A 91 -2.21 6.71 2.39
N ASP A 92 -1.88 7.77 3.11
CA ASP A 92 -2.77 8.93 3.29
C ASP A 92 -2.73 9.91 2.11
N GLY A 93 -1.57 10.08 1.47
CA GLY A 93 -1.37 11.11 0.45
C GLY A 93 -1.53 10.61 -0.99
N ILE A 94 -1.27 9.34 -1.24
CA ILE A 94 -1.18 8.78 -2.61
C ILE A 94 -2.20 7.66 -2.81
N LEU A 95 -2.28 6.70 -1.90
CA LEU A 95 -3.13 5.51 -2.04
C LEU A 95 -4.50 5.64 -1.38
N ALA A 96 -4.78 6.78 -0.75
CA ALA A 96 -6.04 7.03 -0.06
C ALA A 96 -7.23 6.82 -1.02
N PRO A 97 -8.24 6.01 -0.61
CA PRO A 97 -9.46 5.80 -1.36
C PRO A 97 -10.11 7.09 -1.87
N ALA A 98 -10.63 7.06 -3.09
CA ALA A 98 -11.42 8.16 -3.62
C ALA A 98 -12.68 8.39 -2.79
N SER A 99 -13.10 9.64 -2.66
CA SER A 99 -14.44 9.92 -2.13
C SER A 99 -15.52 9.34 -3.06
N ALA A 100 -16.63 8.86 -2.50
CA ALA A 100 -17.76 8.34 -3.28
C ALA A 100 -18.23 9.34 -4.35
N ASN A 101 -18.26 10.64 -4.04
CA ASN A 101 -18.63 11.69 -4.99
C ASN A 101 -17.67 11.77 -6.18
N HIS A 102 -16.36 11.65 -5.96
CA HIS A 102 -15.38 11.65 -7.04
C HIS A 102 -15.55 10.40 -7.92
N LEU A 103 -15.65 9.24 -7.30
CA LEU A 103 -15.83 7.96 -7.99
C LEU A 103 -17.08 8.00 -8.87
N LEU A 104 -18.25 8.30 -8.30
CA LEU A 104 -19.52 8.34 -9.01
C LEU A 104 -19.50 9.37 -10.14
N GLY A 105 -19.06 10.60 -9.84
CA GLY A 105 -18.92 11.65 -10.85
C GLY A 105 -17.99 11.25 -11.99
N ARG A 106 -16.93 10.48 -11.68
CA ARG A 106 -15.99 10.02 -12.71
C ARG A 106 -16.55 8.91 -13.57
N VAL A 107 -17.21 7.92 -12.96
CA VAL A 107 -17.84 6.79 -13.64
C VAL A 107 -18.98 7.26 -14.54
N LEU A 108 -19.88 8.11 -14.04
CA LEU A 108 -20.98 8.67 -14.85
C LEU A 108 -20.45 9.45 -16.06
N ALA A 109 -19.41 10.26 -15.86
CA ALA A 109 -18.76 10.97 -16.95
C ALA A 109 -18.06 10.03 -17.97
N LEU A 110 -17.56 8.87 -17.54
CA LEU A 110 -17.01 7.87 -18.44
C LEU A 110 -18.12 7.21 -19.26
N LEU A 111 -19.19 6.79 -18.59
CA LEU A 111 -20.31 6.06 -19.22
C LEU A 111 -21.12 6.94 -20.18
N SER A 112 -21.17 8.26 -19.98
CA SER A 112 -21.84 9.18 -20.91
C SER A 112 -21.23 9.20 -22.31
N HIS A 113 -19.96 8.80 -22.47
CA HIS A 113 -19.34 8.60 -23.79
C HIS A 113 -19.83 7.34 -24.51
N PHE A 114 -20.53 6.45 -23.80
CA PHE A 114 -20.98 5.15 -24.31
C PHE A 114 -22.47 4.93 -23.98
N PRO A 115 -23.37 5.67 -24.64
CA PRO A 115 -24.80 5.66 -24.31
C PRO A 115 -25.38 4.25 -24.47
N SER A 116 -26.07 3.75 -23.44
CA SER A 116 -26.92 2.56 -23.53
C SER A 116 -28.30 2.92 -24.05
N LYS A 117 -28.99 1.91 -24.61
CA LYS A 117 -30.44 2.01 -24.81
C LYS A 117 -31.13 2.10 -23.43
N ALA A 118 -32.24 2.84 -23.40
CA ALA A 118 -33.07 3.18 -22.25
C ALA A 118 -32.84 2.30 -21.02
N THR A 119 -32.07 2.83 -20.06
CA THR A 119 -31.89 2.26 -18.72
C THR A 119 -32.81 3.07 -17.80
N THR A 120 -33.54 2.41 -16.89
CA THR A 120 -34.40 3.17 -15.95
C THR A 120 -33.51 3.84 -14.88
N PRO A 121 -33.95 4.95 -14.27
CA PRO A 121 -33.18 5.62 -13.22
C PRO A 121 -32.80 4.68 -12.06
N GLU A 122 -33.67 3.75 -11.70
CA GLU A 122 -33.42 2.76 -10.63
C GLU A 122 -32.27 1.82 -10.98
N VAL A 123 -32.20 1.37 -12.24
CA VAL A 123 -31.12 0.50 -12.73
C VAL A 123 -29.81 1.28 -12.82
N GLU A 124 -29.86 2.56 -13.20
CA GLU A 124 -28.67 3.43 -13.18
C GLU A 124 -28.13 3.63 -11.77
N GLN A 125 -29.01 3.74 -10.77
CA GLN A 125 -28.60 3.85 -9.37
C GLN A 125 -27.96 2.57 -8.84
N LEU A 126 -28.52 1.39 -9.15
CA LEU A 126 -27.91 0.11 -8.78
C LEU A 126 -26.52 -0.05 -9.41
N LEU A 127 -26.39 0.26 -10.71
CA LEU A 127 -25.09 0.26 -11.37
C LEU A 127 -24.12 1.23 -10.68
N ALA A 128 -24.55 2.43 -10.32
CA ALA A 128 -23.69 3.38 -9.62
C ALA A 128 -23.17 2.81 -8.28
N MET A 129 -24.00 2.07 -7.54
CA MET A 129 -23.60 1.40 -6.30
C MET A 129 -22.59 0.28 -6.55
N ASP A 130 -22.81 -0.59 -7.53
CA ASP A 130 -21.86 -1.66 -7.88
C ASP A 130 -20.47 -1.06 -8.19
N TRP A 131 -20.44 0.01 -8.96
CA TRP A 131 -19.20 0.74 -9.29
C TRP A 131 -18.53 1.36 -8.07
N ALA A 132 -19.30 1.87 -7.11
CA ALA A 132 -18.76 2.41 -5.87
C ALA A 132 -18.16 1.31 -5.00
N ASP A 133 -18.79 0.15 -4.92
CA ASP A 133 -18.32 -0.98 -4.12
C ASP A 133 -17.01 -1.56 -4.68
N ASP A 134 -16.94 -1.81 -6.00
CA ASP A 134 -15.76 -2.44 -6.60
C ASP A 134 -14.57 -1.48 -6.82
N LEU A 135 -14.84 -0.18 -7.02
CA LEU A 135 -13.78 0.82 -7.26
C LEU A 135 -13.45 1.66 -6.02
N GLY A 136 -14.20 1.53 -4.93
CA GLY A 136 -14.06 2.32 -3.72
C GLY A 136 -12.70 2.15 -3.03
N GLU A 137 -11.99 1.05 -3.28
CA GLU A 137 -10.63 0.81 -2.75
C GLU A 137 -9.51 1.59 -3.46
N PHE A 138 -9.80 2.22 -4.61
CA PHE A 138 -8.77 2.87 -5.43
C PHE A 138 -8.68 4.38 -5.18
N PRO A 139 -7.48 4.97 -5.28
CA PRO A 139 -7.32 6.41 -5.17
C PRO A 139 -7.90 7.13 -6.38
N ALA A 140 -8.35 8.37 -6.17
CA ALA A 140 -9.02 9.19 -7.16
C ALA A 140 -8.23 9.30 -8.48
N TRP A 141 -6.90 9.46 -8.38
CA TRP A 141 -6.04 9.59 -9.55
C TRP A 141 -5.94 8.29 -10.37
N ALA A 142 -6.03 7.11 -9.74
CA ALA A 142 -5.99 5.84 -10.45
C ALA A 142 -7.28 5.64 -11.25
N ILE A 143 -8.44 5.98 -10.67
CA ILE A 143 -9.73 5.98 -11.36
C ILE A 143 -9.72 6.95 -12.55
N ASP A 144 -9.19 8.15 -12.36
CA ASP A 144 -9.06 9.15 -13.43
C ASP A 144 -8.18 8.66 -14.58
N GLN A 145 -7.05 8.04 -14.26
CA GLN A 145 -6.13 7.47 -15.23
C GLN A 145 -6.76 6.29 -15.97
N ALA A 146 -7.41 5.36 -15.26
CA ALA A 146 -8.12 4.23 -15.86
C ALA A 146 -9.19 4.70 -16.85
N ALA A 147 -10.04 5.65 -16.44
CA ALA A 147 -11.07 6.23 -17.30
C ALA A 147 -10.45 6.91 -18.54
N LYS A 148 -9.33 7.62 -18.38
CA LYS A 148 -8.61 8.27 -19.48
C LYS A 148 -8.00 7.26 -20.44
N VAL A 149 -7.36 6.20 -19.94
CA VAL A 149 -6.76 5.12 -20.75
C VAL A 149 -7.87 4.43 -21.55
N TRP A 150 -9.00 4.11 -20.92
CA TRP A 150 -10.13 3.49 -21.61
C TRP A 150 -10.63 4.34 -22.77
N ARG A 151 -10.97 5.62 -22.52
CA ARG A 151 -11.46 6.53 -23.58
C ARG A 151 -10.51 6.70 -24.76
N ARG A 152 -9.20 6.54 -24.54
CA ARG A 152 -8.17 6.71 -25.59
C ARG A 152 -7.92 5.44 -26.39
N THR A 153 -8.20 4.27 -25.83
CA THR A 153 -7.77 2.99 -26.40
C THR A 153 -8.92 2.08 -26.79
N ARG A 154 -10.13 2.30 -26.25
CA ARG A 154 -11.29 1.42 -26.42
C ARG A 154 -12.47 2.17 -27.03
N LYS A 155 -13.20 1.47 -27.90
CA LYS A 155 -14.39 1.99 -28.60
C LYS A 155 -15.70 1.69 -27.87
N TRP A 156 -15.72 0.65 -27.04
CA TRP A 156 -16.94 0.11 -26.44
C TRP A 156 -17.08 0.50 -24.98
N ARG A 157 -18.31 0.41 -24.47
CA ARG A 157 -18.61 0.64 -23.05
C ARG A 157 -17.78 -0.32 -22.19
N PRO A 158 -17.08 0.17 -21.16
CA PRO A 158 -16.34 -0.69 -20.25
C PRO A 158 -17.28 -1.50 -19.36
N SER A 159 -16.84 -2.70 -19.01
CA SER A 159 -17.28 -3.38 -17.79
C SER A 159 -16.56 -2.83 -16.55
N ILE A 160 -17.15 -3.04 -15.38
CA ILE A 160 -16.58 -2.67 -14.09
C ILE A 160 -15.23 -3.36 -13.85
N ALA A 161 -15.14 -4.66 -14.18
CA ALA A 161 -13.92 -5.46 -14.05
C ALA A 161 -12.77 -4.91 -14.89
N GLU A 162 -13.04 -4.41 -16.11
CA GLU A 162 -12.02 -3.82 -16.97
C GLU A 162 -11.47 -2.51 -16.43
N ILE A 163 -12.33 -1.65 -15.87
CA ILE A 163 -11.86 -0.42 -15.21
C ILE A 163 -11.11 -0.75 -13.93
N ARG A 164 -11.58 -1.74 -13.17
CA ARG A 164 -10.90 -2.22 -11.97
C ARG A 164 -9.47 -2.69 -12.29
N ALA A 165 -9.30 -3.50 -13.34
CA ALA A 165 -7.99 -3.96 -13.79
C ALA A 165 -7.07 -2.79 -14.18
N LEU A 166 -7.60 -1.76 -14.85
CA LEU A 166 -6.83 -0.54 -15.16
C LEU A 166 -6.46 0.27 -13.92
N CYS A 167 -7.32 0.31 -12.89
CA CYS A 167 -7.00 0.93 -11.62
C CYS A 167 -5.88 0.18 -10.90
N GLU A 168 -5.92 -1.15 -10.87
CA GLU A 168 -4.86 -1.99 -10.30
C GLU A 168 -3.53 -1.75 -11.00
N GLU A 169 -3.51 -1.78 -12.34
CA GLU A 169 -2.31 -1.48 -13.13
C GLU A 169 -1.78 -0.07 -12.82
N ALA A 170 -2.67 0.92 -12.71
CA ALA A 170 -2.29 2.30 -12.49
C ALA A 170 -1.53 2.50 -11.16
N CYS A 171 -1.92 1.81 -10.09
CA CYS A 171 -1.34 1.95 -8.74
C CYS A 171 -0.49 0.77 -8.25
N ALA A 172 -0.23 -0.23 -9.11
CA ALA A 172 0.53 -1.43 -8.76
C ALA A 172 1.90 -1.10 -8.16
N ALA A 173 2.64 -0.15 -8.74
CA ALA A 173 3.99 0.18 -8.29
C ALA A 173 4.00 0.88 -6.92
N GLU A 174 3.05 1.78 -6.67
CA GLU A 174 2.86 2.46 -5.40
C GLU A 174 2.42 1.48 -4.30
N ARG A 175 1.43 0.62 -4.60
CA ARG A 175 0.99 -0.45 -3.68
C ARG A 175 2.14 -1.40 -3.35
N ALA A 176 2.93 -1.82 -4.34
CA ALA A 176 4.09 -2.69 -4.13
C ALA A 176 5.15 -2.03 -3.24
N LEU A 177 5.42 -0.72 -3.40
CA LEU A 177 6.34 0.00 -2.51
C LEU A 177 5.79 0.05 -1.08
N ALA A 178 4.50 0.35 -0.92
CA ALA A 178 3.84 0.36 0.38
C ALA A 178 3.91 -1.01 1.08
N GLU A 179 3.67 -2.11 0.37
CA GLU A 179 3.82 -3.48 0.92
C GLU A 179 5.23 -3.75 1.42
N ARG A 180 6.26 -3.35 0.67
CA ARG A 180 7.66 -3.53 1.08
C ARG A 180 7.99 -2.70 2.33
N LEU A 181 7.47 -1.48 2.43
CA LEU A 181 7.63 -0.65 3.63
C LEU A 181 6.91 -1.28 4.85
N ARG A 182 5.71 -1.84 4.66
CA ARG A 182 5.01 -2.62 5.71
C ARG A 182 5.84 -3.81 6.17
N ALA A 183 6.43 -4.56 5.25
CA ALA A 183 7.28 -5.69 5.59
C ALA A 183 8.52 -5.27 6.40
N ILE A 184 9.14 -4.12 6.07
CA ILE A 184 10.24 -3.54 6.87
C ILE A 184 9.76 -3.15 8.27
N ALA A 185 8.59 -2.50 8.38
CA ALA A 185 8.02 -2.11 9.67
C ALA A 185 7.81 -3.32 10.59
N ILE A 186 7.15 -4.35 10.09
CA ILE A 186 6.87 -5.59 10.83
C ILE A 186 8.16 -6.31 11.24
N ALA A 187 9.15 -6.40 10.35
CA ALA A 187 10.41 -7.08 10.65
C ALA A 187 11.23 -6.38 11.75
N GLY A 188 11.25 -5.04 11.75
CA GLY A 188 11.96 -4.28 12.78
C GLY A 188 11.26 -4.31 14.16
N GLU A 189 9.93 -4.42 14.18
CA GLU A 189 9.15 -4.61 15.41
C GLU A 189 9.43 -5.97 16.05
N ARG A 190 9.41 -7.06 15.28
CA ARG A 190 9.78 -8.40 15.77
C ARG A 190 11.20 -8.45 16.35
N THR A 191 12.12 -7.68 15.76
CA THR A 191 13.50 -7.57 16.27
C THR A 191 13.54 -6.86 17.63
N ALA A 192 12.68 -5.84 17.84
CA ALA A 192 12.56 -5.15 19.12
C ALA A 192 12.07 -6.08 20.25
N GLU A 193 11.05 -6.90 19.96
CA GLU A 193 10.47 -7.85 20.90
C GLU A 193 11.48 -8.93 21.31
N THR A 194 12.24 -9.45 20.33
CA THR A 194 13.24 -10.49 20.57
C THR A 194 14.47 -9.96 21.32
N GLY A 195 14.86 -8.69 21.08
CA GLY A 195 15.98 -8.03 21.75
C GLY A 195 15.65 -7.46 23.14
N GLY A 196 14.39 -7.13 23.40
CA GLY A 196 13.91 -6.59 24.68
C GLY A 196 13.67 -7.62 25.78
N GLY A 197 13.62 -8.91 25.44
CA GLY A 197 13.38 -10.02 26.38
C GLY A 197 14.65 -10.72 26.91
N ALA A 198 15.85 -10.28 26.54
CA ALA A 198 17.10 -10.93 26.91
C ALA A 198 17.66 -10.50 28.29
N ALA A 199 16.80 -10.26 29.28
CA ALA A 199 17.21 -10.07 30.68
C ALA A 199 16.66 -11.21 31.55
N VAL A 200 17.59 -11.90 32.21
CA VAL A 200 17.45 -12.96 33.23
C VAL A 200 17.22 -14.38 32.69
N ARG A 201 18.32 -15.07 32.35
CA ARG A 201 18.41 -16.54 32.45
C ARG A 201 18.67 -16.90 33.92
N PRO A 202 17.78 -17.59 34.65
CA PRO A 202 18.21 -18.37 35.79
C PRO A 202 18.93 -19.61 35.25
N VAL A 203 20.21 -19.71 35.58
CA VAL A 203 20.99 -20.94 35.45
C VAL A 203 20.41 -21.94 36.45
N LEU A 204 19.79 -23.01 35.95
CA LEU A 204 19.56 -24.21 36.75
C LEU A 204 20.42 -25.34 36.19
N THR A 205 21.37 -25.72 37.04
CA THR A 205 22.27 -26.87 36.96
C THR A 205 21.52 -28.18 37.22
N SER A 206 22.13 -29.29 36.76
CA SER A 206 21.80 -30.72 37.01
C SER A 206 20.63 -31.33 36.22
N ALA A 207 20.64 -32.61 35.81
CA ALA A 207 21.62 -33.69 35.86
C ALA A 207 21.23 -34.80 34.87
N ILE A 208 22.21 -35.67 34.62
CA ILE A 208 22.23 -36.93 33.86
C ILE A 208 21.03 -37.87 34.10
N ARG A 209 20.52 -38.51 33.02
CA ARG A 209 20.29 -39.98 33.00
C ARG A 209 20.20 -40.54 31.57
N ARG A 210 21.14 -41.44 31.24
CA ARG A 210 20.96 -42.46 30.19
C ARG A 210 19.91 -43.47 30.65
N MET A 211 19.11 -44.01 29.73
CA MET A 211 18.83 -45.45 29.71
C MET A 211 18.53 -45.92 28.29
N ARG A 212 18.88 -47.20 28.10
CA ARG A 212 19.04 -48.02 26.90
C ARG A 212 17.94 -47.94 25.85
#